data_AF-A0A090SYZ3-F1
#
_entry.id   AF-A0A090SYZ3-F1
#
_cell.length_a   1.000
_cell.length_b   1.000
_cell.length_c   1.000
_cell.angle_alpha   90.00
_cell.angle_beta   90.00
_cell.angle_gamma   90.00
#
_symmetry.space_group_name_H-M   'P 1'
#
loop_
_entity.id
_entity.type
_entity.pdbx_description
1 polymer ?
#
loop_
_entity_poly.entity_id
_entity_poly.type
_entity_poly.pdbx_seq_one_letter_code
_entity_poly.pdbx_strand_id
1 'polypeptide(L)'
;MKKFVLSLAAMIPTLALACGAHVHNTLPHYENYTESLVAMSVCKVNEHISEEQSAVWFKKLAWVANGTDEELFEHYAHFAADHVKEIANDSEMLPKWTSDYCKEQFFDVMAMDQVVLEDLYDEQELADRDFNRHIKSSGSENSLDKPQA
;
A
#
# COMPACT_ATOMS: atom_id res chain seq x y z
N MET A 1 -15.31 -47.88 12.52
CA MET A 1 -15.60 -46.47 12.14
C MET A 1 -14.97 -45.54 13.17
N LYS A 2 -13.97 -44.74 12.77
CA LYS A 2 -13.71 -43.38 13.29
C LYS A 2 -12.61 -42.75 12.44
N LYS A 3 -12.97 -41.70 11.71
CA LYS A 3 -12.06 -40.78 11.02
C LYS A 3 -11.46 -39.86 12.09
N PHE A 4 -10.15 -39.66 12.09
CA PHE A 4 -9.56 -38.48 12.72
C PHE A 4 -8.86 -37.67 11.64
N VAL A 5 -9.32 -36.44 11.53
CA VAL A 5 -9.00 -35.42 10.55
C VAL A 5 -8.34 -34.28 11.34
N LEU A 6 -7.27 -33.72 10.77
CA LEU A 6 -6.62 -32.43 11.11
C LEU A 6 -6.00 -32.34 12.53
N SER A 7 -4.92 -31.61 12.76
CA SER A 7 -4.57 -30.32 12.15
C SER A 7 -3.06 -30.09 12.19
N LEU A 8 -2.52 -29.64 11.05
CA LEU A 8 -1.16 -29.11 10.94
C LEU A 8 -1.21 -27.68 11.48
N ALA A 9 -0.91 -27.49 12.77
CA ALA A 9 -0.76 -26.15 13.34
C ALA A 9 0.59 -25.59 12.88
N ALA A 10 0.59 -24.93 11.72
CA ALA A 10 1.69 -24.06 11.32
C ALA A 10 1.77 -22.91 12.34
N MET A 11 2.72 -23.00 13.27
CA MET A 11 3.15 -21.86 14.06
C MET A 11 3.90 -20.91 13.12
N ILE A 12 3.18 -19.97 12.51
CA ILE A 12 3.79 -18.81 11.90
C ILE A 12 4.19 -17.90 13.08
N PRO A 13 5.48 -17.57 13.25
CA PRO A 13 5.87 -16.58 14.22
C PRO A 13 5.25 -15.25 13.78
N THR A 14 4.24 -14.80 14.51
CA THR A 14 3.78 -13.41 14.48
C THR A 14 4.99 -12.54 14.75
N LEU A 15 5.48 -11.86 13.72
CA LEU A 15 6.44 -10.78 13.83
C LEU A 15 5.79 -9.69 14.69
N ALA A 16 6.07 -9.74 15.99
CA ALA A 16 5.78 -8.64 16.89
C ALA A 16 6.76 -7.51 16.53
N LEU A 17 6.31 -6.61 15.65
CA LEU A 17 6.97 -5.34 15.40
C LEU A 17 6.95 -4.54 16.70
N ALA A 18 8.08 -4.54 17.40
CA ALA A 18 8.33 -3.59 18.47
C ALA A 18 8.60 -2.22 17.85
N CYS A 19 7.55 -1.40 17.69
CA CYS A 19 7.66 0.00 17.31
C CYS A 19 8.28 0.81 18.46
N GLY A 20 9.60 0.97 18.43
CA GLY A 20 10.37 1.78 19.36
C GLY A 20 10.86 3.07 18.71
N ALA A 21 9.97 4.03 18.46
CA ALA A 21 10.29 5.46 18.34
C ALA A 21 8.97 6.24 18.43
N HIS A 22 8.81 7.05 19.49
CA HIS A 22 7.68 7.95 19.64
C HIS A 22 7.68 9.00 18.51
N VAL A 23 6.89 8.75 17.47
CA VAL A 23 6.50 9.76 16.47
C VAL A 23 5.17 10.35 16.93
N HIS A 24 5.14 11.63 17.27
CA HIS A 24 3.96 12.34 17.80
C HIS A 24 2.86 12.63 16.76
N ASN A 25 2.80 11.87 15.67
CA ASN A 25 1.81 12.03 14.60
C ASN A 25 1.21 10.68 14.20
N THR A 26 0.87 9.85 15.20
CA THR A 26 0.03 8.67 14.96
C THR A 26 -1.36 9.17 14.58
N LEU A 27 -1.71 9.07 13.30
CA LEU A 27 -3.06 9.31 12.79
C LEU A 27 -3.85 8.01 12.97
N PRO A 28 -4.58 7.82 14.09
CA PRO A 28 -5.01 6.49 14.52
C PRO A 28 -6.06 5.88 13.58
N HIS A 29 -6.72 6.73 12.80
CA HIS A 29 -7.68 6.31 11.78
C HIS A 29 -7.01 5.66 10.55
N TYR A 30 -5.70 5.89 10.34
CA TYR A 30 -4.92 5.25 9.27
C TYR A 30 -4.08 4.06 9.70
N GLU A 31 -3.91 3.81 11.01
CA GLU A 31 -3.09 2.70 11.52
C GLU A 31 -3.54 1.34 10.94
N ASN A 32 -4.86 1.10 10.89
CA ASN A 32 -5.45 -0.13 10.35
C ASN A 32 -5.30 -0.29 8.82
N TYR A 33 -4.85 0.75 8.12
CA TYR A 33 -4.68 0.75 6.67
C TYR A 33 -3.22 0.76 6.24
N THR A 34 -2.26 0.75 7.19
CA THR A 34 -0.82 0.79 6.88
C THR A 34 -0.40 -0.38 6.00
N GLU A 35 -0.89 -1.59 6.26
CA GLU A 35 -0.57 -2.77 5.43
C GLU A 35 -1.16 -2.64 4.01
N SER A 36 -2.41 -2.18 3.89
CA SER A 36 -3.05 -1.92 2.59
C SER A 36 -2.32 -0.82 1.81
N LEU A 37 -1.86 0.23 2.49
CA LEU A 37 -1.06 1.31 1.93
C LEU A 37 0.26 0.79 1.35
N VAL A 38 0.97 -0.05 2.11
CA VAL A 38 2.20 -0.69 1.65
C VAL A 38 1.91 -1.57 0.44
N ALA A 39 0.87 -2.42 0.52
CA ALA A 39 0.54 -3.35 -0.55
C ALA A 39 0.19 -2.65 -1.87
N MET A 40 -0.69 -1.64 -1.82
CA MET A 40 -1.09 -0.89 -3.01
C MET A 40 0.08 -0.10 -3.60
N SER A 41 0.94 0.45 -2.76
CA SER A 41 2.12 1.20 -3.19
C SER A 41 3.17 0.30 -3.85
N VAL A 42 3.37 -0.93 -3.35
CA VAL A 42 4.23 -1.92 -4.02
C VAL A 42 3.62 -2.33 -5.38
N CYS A 43 2.31 -2.54 -5.44
CA CYS A 43 1.60 -2.80 -6.70
C CYS A 43 1.76 -1.64 -7.71
N LYS A 44 1.80 -0.40 -7.22
CA LYS A 44 2.06 0.78 -8.04
C LYS A 44 3.50 0.83 -8.55
N VAL A 45 4.48 0.60 -7.67
CA VAL A 45 5.91 0.58 -8.02
C VAL A 45 6.20 -0.49 -9.07
N ASN A 46 5.60 -1.66 -8.95
CA ASN A 46 5.77 -2.78 -9.88
C ASN A 46 4.88 -2.68 -11.14
N GLU A 47 4.28 -1.52 -11.40
CA GLU A 47 3.47 -1.23 -12.60
C GLU A 47 2.28 -2.18 -12.80
N HIS A 48 1.75 -2.78 -11.73
CA HIS A 48 0.56 -3.65 -11.79
C HIS A 48 -0.76 -2.88 -11.75
N ILE A 49 -0.72 -1.59 -11.40
CA ILE A 49 -1.86 -0.67 -11.42
C ILE A 49 -1.45 0.66 -12.08
N SER A 50 -2.39 1.29 -12.79
CA SER A 50 -2.17 2.57 -13.47
C SER A 50 -2.09 3.74 -12.48
N GLU A 51 -1.80 4.95 -12.96
CA GLU A 51 -1.74 6.16 -12.11
C GLU A 51 -3.12 6.63 -11.69
N GLU A 52 -4.08 6.48 -12.59
CA GLU A 52 -5.48 6.74 -12.37
C GLU A 52 -6.06 5.75 -11.36
N GLN A 53 -5.70 4.47 -11.45
CA GLN A 53 -6.13 3.46 -10.49
C GLN A 53 -5.58 3.76 -9.08
N SER A 54 -4.29 4.08 -8.95
CA SER A 54 -3.73 4.39 -7.65
C SER A 54 -4.33 5.67 -7.05
N ALA A 55 -4.52 6.72 -7.85
CA ALA A 55 -5.19 7.95 -7.42
C ALA A 55 -6.59 7.68 -6.83
N VAL A 56 -7.43 6.96 -7.58
CA VAL A 56 -8.79 6.58 -7.14
C VAL A 56 -8.76 5.79 -5.84
N TRP A 57 -7.82 4.84 -5.73
CA TRP A 57 -7.69 4.01 -4.54
C TRP A 57 -7.30 4.83 -3.31
N PHE A 58 -6.31 5.73 -3.42
CA PHE A 58 -5.89 6.56 -2.28
C PHE A 58 -6.99 7.51 -1.82
N LYS A 59 -7.71 8.12 -2.76
CA LYS A 59 -8.86 8.97 -2.40
C LYS A 59 -9.94 8.17 -1.69
N LYS A 60 -10.28 6.99 -2.21
CA LYS A 60 -11.26 6.11 -1.57
C LYS A 60 -10.80 5.73 -0.17
N LEU A 61 -9.51 5.44 0.02
CA LEU A 61 -8.95 5.12 1.33
C LEU A 61 -9.05 6.29 2.32
N ALA A 62 -8.65 7.50 1.92
CA ALA A 62 -8.78 8.70 2.75
C ALA A 62 -10.23 8.91 3.20
N TRP A 63 -11.17 8.77 2.25
CA TRP A 63 -12.59 8.88 2.53
C TRP A 63 -13.09 7.81 3.51
N VAL A 64 -12.78 6.53 3.28
CA VAL A 64 -13.23 5.42 4.15
C VAL A 64 -12.64 5.52 5.54
N ALA A 65 -11.41 6.00 5.66
CA ALA A 65 -10.75 6.26 6.93
C ALA A 65 -11.24 7.54 7.63
N ASN A 66 -12.12 8.32 6.99
CA ASN A 66 -12.59 9.61 7.48
C ASN A 66 -11.44 10.60 7.78
N GLY A 67 -10.47 10.67 6.86
CA GLY A 67 -9.35 11.62 6.90
C GLY A 67 -9.20 12.39 5.59
N THR A 68 -8.17 13.23 5.49
CA THR A 68 -7.84 13.97 4.26
C THR A 68 -6.72 13.31 3.45
N ASP A 69 -6.57 13.76 2.21
CA ASP A 69 -5.46 13.34 1.33
C ASP A 69 -4.10 13.73 1.93
N GLU A 70 -3.99 14.91 2.56
CA GLU A 70 -2.76 15.36 3.22
C GLU A 70 -2.41 14.49 4.44
N GLU A 71 -3.40 14.16 5.27
CA GLU A 71 -3.21 13.27 6.42
C GLU A 71 -2.79 11.87 5.96
N LEU A 72 -3.37 11.36 4.87
CA LEU A 72 -2.99 10.08 4.28
C LEU A 72 -1.55 10.11 3.75
N PHE A 73 -1.17 11.20 3.09
CA PHE A 73 0.19 11.41 2.58
C PHE A 73 1.22 11.45 3.71
N GLU A 74 0.93 12.19 4.78
CA GLU A 74 1.79 12.26 5.97
C GLU A 74 1.94 10.87 6.61
N HIS A 75 0.84 10.12 6.76
CA HIS A 75 0.87 8.77 7.30
C HIS A 75 1.71 7.83 6.42
N TYR A 76 1.51 7.88 5.09
CA TYR A 76 2.30 7.10 4.14
C TYR A 76 3.80 7.39 4.28
N ALA A 77 4.18 8.67 4.29
CA ALA A 77 5.58 9.08 4.33
C ALA A 77 6.28 8.61 5.62
N HIS A 78 5.57 8.57 6.75
CA HIS A 78 6.15 8.19 8.04
C HIS A 78 6.12 6.69 8.31
N PHE A 79 5.12 5.96 7.80
CA PHE A 79 4.86 4.58 8.24
C PHE A 79 4.85 3.54 7.13
N ALA A 80 4.73 3.93 5.84
CA ALA A 80 4.65 2.99 4.73
C ALA A 80 5.83 3.10 3.75
N ALA A 81 6.34 4.31 3.49
CA ALA A 81 7.32 4.55 2.42
C ALA A 81 8.58 3.68 2.52
N ASP A 82 9.17 3.54 3.72
CA ASP A 82 10.35 2.70 3.95
C ASP A 82 10.05 1.22 3.70
N HIS A 83 8.90 0.72 4.15
CA HIS A 83 8.49 -0.66 3.92
C HIS A 83 8.21 -0.94 2.44
N VAL A 84 7.63 0.01 1.72
CA VAL A 84 7.43 -0.10 0.25
C VAL A 84 8.78 -0.25 -0.44
N LYS A 85 9.78 0.55 -0.05
CA LYS A 85 11.14 0.47 -0.59
C LYS A 85 11.77 -0.91 -0.35
N GLU A 86 11.68 -1.41 0.88
CA GLU A 86 12.25 -2.72 1.24
C GLU A 86 11.58 -3.85 0.46
N ILE A 87 10.25 -3.87 0.42
CA ILE A 87 9.47 -4.97 -0.16
C ILE A 87 9.52 -4.96 -1.68
N ALA A 88 9.42 -3.79 -2.32
CA ALA A 88 9.44 -3.69 -3.79
C ALA A 88 10.78 -4.13 -4.39
N ASN A 89 11.87 -4.04 -3.61
CA ASN A 89 13.20 -4.45 -4.03
C ASN A 89 13.60 -5.84 -3.52
N ASP A 90 12.77 -6.50 -2.71
CA ASP A 90 13.03 -7.83 -2.18
C ASP A 90 12.74 -8.92 -3.22
N SER A 91 13.80 -9.55 -3.71
CA SER A 91 13.74 -10.63 -4.71
C SER A 91 12.92 -11.85 -4.29
N GLU A 92 12.79 -12.12 -2.98
CA GLU A 92 11.99 -13.25 -2.48
C GLU A 92 10.50 -12.90 -2.40
N MET A 93 10.18 -11.61 -2.26
CA MET A 93 8.80 -11.12 -2.17
C MET A 93 8.24 -10.75 -3.54
N LEU A 94 9.07 -10.30 -4.49
CA LEU A 94 8.67 -9.95 -5.86
C LEU A 94 7.70 -10.96 -6.52
N PRO A 95 7.92 -12.29 -6.46
CA PRO A 95 7.01 -13.27 -7.07
C PRO A 95 5.60 -13.30 -6.46
N LYS A 96 5.41 -12.76 -5.25
CA LYS A 96 4.11 -12.71 -4.57
C LYS A 96 3.26 -11.53 -5.05
N TRP A 97 3.89 -10.46 -5.51
CA TRP A 97 3.24 -9.26 -6.04
C TRP A 97 2.84 -9.47 -7.50
N THR A 98 1.82 -10.30 -7.72
CA THR A 98 1.29 -10.57 -9.06
C THR A 98 0.23 -9.54 -9.45
N SER A 99 -0.04 -9.42 -10.75
CA SER A 99 -1.16 -8.59 -11.24
C SER A 99 -2.50 -8.98 -10.60
N ASP A 100 -2.73 -10.26 -10.36
CA ASP A 100 -3.99 -10.75 -9.77
C ASP A 100 -4.09 -10.39 -8.29
N TYR A 101 -3.02 -10.57 -7.52
CA TYR A 101 -2.95 -10.09 -6.14
C TYR A 101 -3.20 -8.58 -6.06
N CYS A 102 -2.57 -7.80 -6.95
CA CYS A 102 -2.75 -6.34 -6.98
C CYS A 102 -4.17 -5.91 -7.34
N LYS A 103 -4.86 -6.67 -8.20
CA LYS A 103 -6.29 -6.44 -8.48
C LYS A 103 -7.15 -6.75 -7.25
N GLU A 104 -6.89 -7.85 -6.54
CA GLU A 104 -7.60 -8.18 -5.31
C GLU A 104 -7.46 -7.06 -4.27
N GLN A 105 -6.24 -6.60 -4.02
CA GLN A 105 -5.98 -5.48 -3.11
C GLN A 105 -6.67 -4.17 -3.54
N PHE A 106 -6.78 -3.93 -4.85
CA PHE A 106 -7.49 -2.76 -5.38
C PHE A 106 -8.98 -2.87 -5.09
N PHE A 107 -9.57 -4.04 -5.35
CA PHE A 107 -11.00 -4.26 -5.14
C PHE A 107 -11.39 -4.31 -3.66
N ASP A 108 -10.51 -4.72 -2.75
CA ASP A 108 -10.79 -4.78 -1.32
C ASP A 108 -11.23 -3.41 -0.77
N VAL A 109 -10.53 -2.32 -1.13
CA VAL A 109 -10.89 -0.96 -0.71
C VAL A 109 -12.03 -0.39 -1.54
N MET A 110 -12.07 -0.68 -2.84
CA MET A 110 -13.15 -0.20 -3.72
C MET A 110 -14.51 -0.83 -3.38
N ALA A 111 -14.53 -2.03 -2.79
CA ALA A 111 -15.73 -2.70 -2.32
C ALA A 111 -16.23 -2.20 -0.95
N MET A 112 -15.47 -1.36 -0.24
CA MET A 112 -15.91 -0.75 1.01
C MET A 112 -17.02 0.27 0.74
N ASP A 113 -18.06 0.26 1.59
CA ASP A 113 -19.32 0.97 1.33
C ASP A 113 -19.15 2.47 0.99
N GLN A 114 -20.07 2.90 0.10
CA GLN A 114 -20.34 4.22 -0.49
C GLN A 114 -19.15 5.13 -0.84
N VAL A 115 -18.73 5.12 -2.10
CA VAL A 115 -18.44 6.38 -2.81
C VAL A 115 -19.10 6.33 -4.19
N VAL A 116 -19.77 7.41 -4.60
CA VAL A 116 -20.12 7.66 -6.00
C VAL A 116 -18.84 8.09 -6.71
N LEU A 117 -18.27 7.21 -7.54
CA LEU A 117 -16.98 7.45 -8.21
C LEU A 117 -16.94 8.78 -8.98
N GLU A 118 -18.08 9.25 -9.47
CA GLU A 118 -18.20 10.49 -10.26
C GLU A 118 -17.79 11.75 -9.47
N ASP A 119 -17.98 11.79 -8.15
CA ASP A 119 -17.55 12.92 -7.32
C ASP A 119 -16.03 12.90 -7.01
N LEU A 120 -15.35 11.79 -7.28
CA LEU A 120 -13.92 11.65 -7.01
C LEU A 120 -13.03 12.12 -8.17
N TYR A 121 -13.54 12.19 -9.40
CA TYR A 121 -12.73 12.52 -10.57
C TYR A 121 -12.55 14.02 -10.83
N ASP A 122 -13.39 14.88 -10.24
CA ASP A 122 -13.50 16.28 -10.71
C ASP A 122 -12.60 17.33 -9.99
N GLU A 123 -11.94 17.02 -8.85
CA GLU A 123 -11.11 18.03 -8.11
C GLU A 123 -9.65 17.61 -7.79
N GLN A 124 -9.08 16.59 -8.44
CA GLN A 124 -7.90 15.89 -7.90
C GLN A 124 -6.67 15.77 -8.83
N GLU A 125 -6.48 16.65 -9.80
CA GLU A 125 -5.43 16.44 -10.80
C GLU A 125 -3.99 16.76 -10.31
N LEU A 126 -3.82 17.50 -9.21
CA LEU A 126 -2.50 17.99 -8.76
C LEU A 126 -1.95 17.30 -7.50
N ALA A 127 -2.76 17.06 -6.47
CA ALA A 127 -2.32 16.38 -5.24
C ALA A 127 -2.00 14.90 -5.51
N ASP A 128 -2.84 14.24 -6.30
CA ASP A 128 -2.66 12.83 -6.67
C ASP A 128 -1.40 12.59 -7.49
N ARG A 129 -1.01 13.55 -8.33
CA ARG A 129 0.18 13.43 -9.17
C ARG A 129 1.46 13.44 -8.32
N ASP A 130 1.51 14.29 -7.31
CA ASP A 130 2.70 14.40 -6.46
C ASP A 130 2.79 13.22 -5.48
N PHE A 131 1.65 12.72 -5.00
CA PHE A 131 1.62 11.48 -4.21
C PHE A 131 2.04 10.26 -5.03
N ASN A 132 1.48 10.08 -6.23
CA ASN A 132 1.83 8.98 -7.13
C ASN A 132 3.31 9.02 -7.56
N ARG A 133 3.83 10.23 -7.79
CA ARG A 133 5.26 10.43 -8.05
C ARG A 133 6.10 10.02 -6.84
N HIS A 134 5.68 10.39 -5.65
CA HIS A 134 6.38 10.04 -4.42
C HIS A 134 6.45 8.52 -4.24
N ILE A 135 5.33 7.81 -4.43
CA ILE A 135 5.29 6.33 -4.38
C ILE A 135 6.28 5.69 -5.37
N LYS A 136 6.26 6.13 -6.63
CA LYS A 136 7.22 5.64 -7.65
C LYS A 136 8.67 5.90 -7.21
N SER A 137 8.95 7.05 -6.61
CA SER A 137 10.29 7.40 -6.12
C SER A 137 10.71 6.58 -4.89
N SER A 138 9.79 6.26 -3.98
CA SER A 138 10.05 5.40 -2.82
C SER A 138 10.52 4.00 -3.24
N GLY A 139 9.99 3.49 -4.36
CA GLY A 139 10.42 2.21 -4.93
C GLY A 139 11.69 2.26 -5.80
N SER A 140 12.07 3.42 -6.32
CA SER A 140 13.07 3.57 -7.38
C SER A 140 14.39 4.19 -6.90
N GLU A 141 15.20 3.44 -6.15
CA GLU A 141 16.63 3.73 -5.99
C GLU A 141 17.45 2.48 -6.29
N ASN A 142 17.50 2.08 -7.57
CA ASN A 142 18.50 1.15 -8.11
C ASN A 142 18.54 1.14 -9.66
N SER A 143 18.79 2.30 -10.28
CA SER A 143 19.13 2.33 -11.72
C SER A 143 20.23 3.32 -12.12
N LEU A 144 20.93 3.95 -11.16
CA LEU A 144 22.04 4.88 -11.45
C LEU A 144 23.45 4.34 -11.17
N ASP A 145 23.61 3.07 -10.82
CA ASP A 145 24.93 2.46 -10.56
C ASP A 145 25.24 1.25 -11.45
N LYS A 146 24.95 1.38 -12.75
CA LYS A 146 25.62 0.55 -13.77
C LYS A 146 26.74 1.37 -14.41
N PRO A 147 28.02 0.95 -14.29
CA PRO A 147 29.07 1.48 -15.14
C PRO A 147 28.71 1.14 -16.58
N GLN A 148 28.67 2.16 -17.44
CA GLN A 148 28.64 1.94 -18.89
C GLN A 148 29.89 1.14 -19.27
N ALA A 149 29.68 -0.05 -19.84
CA ALA A 149 30.68 -0.83 -20.54
C ALA A 149 30.56 -0.58 -22.05
#